data_AF-A0A6A5HIB9-F1
#
_entry.id   AF-A0A6A5HIB9-F1
#
_cell.length_a   1.000
_cell.length_b   1.000
_cell.length_c   1.000
_cell.angle_alpha   90.00
_cell.angle_beta   90.00
_cell.angle_gamma   90.00
#
_symmetry.space_group_name_H-M   'P 1'
#
loop_
_entity.id
_entity.type
_entity.pdbx_description
1 polymer ?
#
loop_
_entity_poly.entity_id
_entity_poly.type
_entity_poly.pdbx_seq_one_letter_code
_entity_poly.pdbx_strand_id
1 'polypeptide(L)'
;MFKRALGPWCMTPSFNTYCQNYTATAVSCTKTPNERVAGWNWLNSSYPLYAIWISGVRKPECVGNASCQGMSAFSFADPTLSASPTGYLFNTGKPDGTGADCLAFRVNSDRTCGIDNIQCDQIRTSDNSTCLSGQICGFPPS
;
A
#
# COMPACT_ATOMS: atom_id res chain seq x y z
N MET A 1 11.96 -9.38 -3.33
CA MET A 1 11.68 -8.89 -4.70
C MET A 1 10.63 -9.80 -5.30
N PHE A 2 9.43 -9.30 -5.59
CA PHE A 2 8.37 -10.10 -6.20
C PHE A 2 8.80 -10.47 -7.64
N LYS A 3 9.14 -11.74 -7.89
CA LYS A 3 9.36 -12.22 -9.27
C LYS A 3 8.00 -12.25 -9.99
N ARG A 4 7.92 -11.63 -11.17
CA ARG A 4 6.67 -11.51 -11.95
C ARG A 4 6.90 -11.89 -13.40
N ALA A 5 5.81 -12.28 -14.08
CA ALA A 5 5.83 -12.71 -15.47
C ALA A 5 6.34 -11.64 -16.46
N LEU A 6 6.15 -10.35 -16.15
CA LEU A 6 6.61 -9.21 -16.96
C LEU A 6 8.04 -8.73 -16.60
N GLY A 7 8.81 -9.54 -15.88
CA GLY A 7 10.13 -9.15 -15.39
C GLY A 7 10.10 -8.45 -14.01
N PRO A 8 11.27 -8.09 -13.46
CA PRO A 8 11.37 -7.54 -12.11
C PRO A 8 10.85 -6.09 -12.07
N TRP A 9 9.66 -5.89 -11.51
CA TRP A 9 9.23 -4.57 -11.06
C TRP A 9 10.08 -4.13 -9.88
N CYS A 10 10.74 -2.98 -10.00
CA CYS A 10 11.45 -2.38 -8.89
C CYS A 10 10.44 -1.60 -8.05
N MET A 11 10.32 -1.94 -6.78
CA MET A 11 9.54 -1.16 -5.81
C MET A 11 10.51 -0.48 -4.85
N THR A 12 10.30 0.81 -4.62
CA THR A 12 11.06 1.56 -3.62
C THR A 12 10.10 2.24 -2.65
N PRO A 13 10.32 2.14 -1.34
CA PRO A 13 9.62 3.01 -0.40
C PRO A 13 10.17 4.43 -0.53
N SER A 14 9.26 5.41 -0.55
CA SER A 14 9.55 6.82 -0.36
C SER A 14 8.97 7.23 0.98
N PHE A 15 9.84 7.53 1.95
CA PHE A 15 9.45 7.92 3.30
C PHE A 15 9.41 9.44 3.45
N ASN A 16 8.48 9.91 4.26
CA ASN A 16 8.31 11.29 4.66
C ASN A 16 8.56 11.44 6.17
N THR A 17 9.04 12.61 6.59
CA THR A 17 9.30 12.91 8.01
C THR A 17 8.02 13.03 8.84
N TYR A 18 6.87 13.23 8.19
CA TYR A 18 5.58 13.48 8.84
C TYR A 18 4.51 12.54 8.29
N CYS A 19 3.45 12.36 9.09
CA CYS A 19 2.27 11.59 8.70
C CYS A 19 1.51 12.32 7.61
N GLN A 20 1.17 11.62 6.54
CA GLN A 20 0.53 12.22 5.37
C GLN A 20 -0.51 11.28 4.78
N ASN A 21 -1.49 11.87 4.10
CA ASN A 21 -2.54 11.14 3.44
C ASN A 21 -2.07 10.57 2.10
N TYR A 22 -2.90 9.72 1.50
CA TYR A 22 -2.54 9.00 0.29
C TYR A 22 -2.10 9.95 -0.84
N THR A 23 -2.92 10.96 -1.14
CA THR A 23 -2.66 11.90 -2.24
C THR A 23 -1.37 12.70 -2.03
N ALA A 24 -1.11 13.16 -0.80
CA ALA A 24 0.09 13.93 -0.50
C ALA A 24 1.37 13.10 -0.67
N THR A 25 1.34 11.82 -0.26
CA THR A 25 2.51 10.93 -0.39
C THR A 25 2.71 10.38 -1.80
N ALA A 26 1.64 10.21 -2.58
CA ALA A 26 1.71 9.75 -3.97
C ALA A 26 2.54 10.68 -4.87
N VAL A 27 2.61 11.98 -4.55
CA VAL A 27 3.46 12.96 -5.25
C VAL A 27 4.95 12.60 -5.12
N SER A 28 5.37 11.93 -4.05
CA SER A 28 6.78 11.53 -3.91
C SER A 28 7.19 10.52 -4.99
N CYS A 29 6.27 9.71 -5.49
CA CYS A 29 6.54 8.74 -6.56
C CYS A 29 6.77 9.38 -7.93
N THR A 30 6.38 10.64 -8.15
CA THR A 30 6.71 11.36 -9.39
C THR A 30 8.09 12.02 -9.33
N LYS A 31 8.65 12.15 -8.12
CA LYS A 31 9.92 12.84 -7.86
C LYS A 31 11.11 11.91 -7.70
N THR A 32 10.90 10.64 -7.35
CA THR A 32 11.98 9.66 -7.17
C THR A 32 12.54 9.21 -8.52
N PRO A 33 13.73 9.69 -8.95
CA PRO A 33 14.32 9.29 -10.22
C PRO A 33 15.23 8.09 -9.95
N ASN A 34 14.88 6.89 -10.40
CA ASN A 34 15.79 5.74 -10.63
C ASN A 34 16.74 5.30 -9.50
N GLU A 35 16.64 5.82 -8.28
CA GLU A 35 17.41 5.33 -7.14
C GLU A 35 16.77 4.01 -6.71
N ARG A 36 17.29 2.92 -7.28
CA ARG A 36 17.13 1.59 -6.71
C ARG A 36 17.63 1.67 -5.27
N VAL A 37 16.72 1.83 -4.31
CA VAL A 37 17.04 1.60 -2.89
C VAL A 37 17.16 0.09 -2.68
N ALA A 38 18.20 -0.48 -3.29
CA ALA A 38 18.68 -1.82 -2.99
C ALA A 38 19.37 -1.73 -1.61
N GLY A 39 18.64 -2.03 -0.54
CA GLY A 39 19.28 -2.15 0.78
C GLY A 39 18.36 -2.07 1.98
N TRP A 40 17.19 -1.46 1.87
CA TRP A 40 16.25 -1.45 2.98
C TRP A 40 15.34 -2.67 2.91
N ASN A 41 15.51 -3.60 3.84
CA ASN A 41 14.58 -4.71 4.04
C ASN A 41 13.30 -4.17 4.70
N TRP A 42 12.58 -3.28 4.00
CA TRP A 42 11.36 -2.61 4.48
C TRP A 42 10.17 -3.56 4.60
N LEU A 43 10.35 -4.87 4.37
CA LEU A 43 9.38 -5.90 4.71
C LEU A 43 9.76 -6.62 6.02
N ASN A 44 10.84 -6.20 6.68
CA ASN A 44 11.27 -6.79 7.93
C ASN A 44 10.44 -6.23 9.08
N SER A 45 9.53 -7.06 9.60
CA SER A 45 8.68 -6.74 10.75
C SER A 45 9.44 -6.54 12.07
N SER A 46 10.77 -6.76 12.10
CA SER A 46 11.63 -6.52 13.26
C SER A 46 11.94 -5.04 13.50
N TYR A 47 11.72 -4.16 12.51
CA TYR A 47 11.84 -2.71 12.66
C TYR A 47 10.70 -2.11 13.52
N PRO A 48 10.81 -0.89 14.08
CA PRO A 48 9.71 -0.25 14.82
C PRO A 48 8.43 -0.21 13.99
N LEU A 49 7.26 -0.20 14.62
CA LEU A 49 5.97 -0.17 13.90
C LEU A 49 5.95 0.94 12.85
N TYR A 50 5.62 0.59 11.60
CA TYR A 50 5.42 1.55 10.53
C TYR A 50 4.24 1.13 9.66
N ALA A 51 3.65 2.14 9.03
CA ALA A 51 2.66 1.98 8.00
C ALA A 51 3.05 2.86 6.82
N ILE A 52 2.86 2.33 5.61
CA ILE A 52 3.21 3.02 4.37
C ILE A 52 2.12 2.80 3.34
N TRP A 53 1.74 3.86 2.63
CA TRP A 53 0.75 3.74 1.57
C TRP A 53 1.29 2.88 0.42
N ILE A 54 0.40 2.12 -0.20
CA ILE A 54 0.71 1.30 -1.37
C ILE A 54 -0.31 1.59 -2.47
N SER A 55 -0.01 1.20 -3.72
CA SER A 55 -0.99 1.41 -4.79
C SER A 55 -2.25 0.58 -4.51
N GLY A 56 -3.40 1.26 -4.54
CA GLY A 56 -4.72 0.67 -4.37
C GLY A 56 -5.70 1.72 -3.90
N VAL A 57 -6.61 2.15 -4.78
CA VAL A 57 -7.69 3.09 -4.44
C VAL A 57 -9.02 2.40 -4.71
N ARG A 58 -9.96 2.46 -3.78
CA ARG A 58 -11.28 1.86 -3.99
C ARG A 58 -11.93 2.50 -5.21
N LYS A 59 -12.46 1.66 -6.09
CA LYS A 59 -13.21 2.09 -7.26
C LYS A 59 -14.43 2.91 -6.83
N PRO A 60 -14.72 4.05 -7.48
CA PRO A 60 -15.87 4.89 -7.12
C PRO A 60 -17.20 4.12 -7.05
N GLU A 61 -17.44 3.21 -7.98
CA GLU A 61 -18.63 2.35 -8.03
C GLU A 61 -18.74 1.33 -6.90
N CYS A 62 -17.66 1.13 -6.15
CA CYS A 62 -17.58 0.22 -5.01
C CYS A 62 -17.73 0.95 -3.67
N VAL A 63 -17.80 2.28 -3.66
CA VAL A 63 -18.05 3.07 -2.44
C VAL A 63 -19.51 2.90 -2.01
N GLY A 64 -19.73 2.51 -0.77
CA GLY A 64 -21.04 2.18 -0.20
C GLY A 64 -21.64 0.85 -0.65
N ASN A 65 -20.94 0.09 -1.51
CA ASN A 65 -21.47 -1.11 -2.14
C ASN A 65 -20.92 -2.39 -1.49
N ALA A 66 -21.75 -3.06 -0.68
CA ALA A 66 -21.40 -4.31 -0.01
C ALA A 66 -21.16 -5.49 -0.97
N SER A 67 -21.64 -5.43 -2.21
CA SER A 67 -21.39 -6.46 -3.23
C SER A 67 -20.04 -6.31 -3.91
N CYS A 68 -19.37 -5.16 -3.77
CA CYS A 68 -18.04 -4.93 -4.32
C CYS A 68 -16.97 -4.98 -3.21
N GLN A 69 -16.41 -6.17 -2.99
CA GLN A 69 -15.48 -6.46 -1.89
C GLN A 69 -14.16 -7.07 -2.36
N GLY A 70 -13.22 -7.22 -1.42
CA GLY A 70 -11.91 -7.81 -1.67
C GLY A 70 -11.06 -7.01 -2.65
N MET A 71 -10.09 -7.69 -3.28
CA MET A 71 -9.15 -7.06 -4.23
C MET A 71 -9.83 -6.44 -5.45
N SER A 72 -10.91 -7.04 -5.95
CA SER A 72 -11.65 -6.54 -7.12
C SER A 72 -12.27 -5.16 -6.92
N ALA A 73 -12.46 -4.75 -5.66
CA ALA A 73 -13.00 -3.44 -5.30
C ALA A 73 -12.01 -2.28 -5.47
N PHE A 74 -10.74 -2.58 -5.71
CA PHE A 74 -9.68 -1.59 -5.82
C PHE A 74 -9.13 -1.50 -7.24
N SER A 75 -8.76 -0.28 -7.62
CA SER A 75 -7.97 0.03 -8.81
C SER A 75 -6.51 0.16 -8.42
N PHE A 76 -5.64 -0.43 -9.22
CA PHE A 76 -4.20 -0.45 -9.01
C PHE A 76 -3.52 0.26 -10.17
N ALA A 77 -2.51 1.07 -9.88
CA ALA A 77 -1.69 1.70 -10.92
C ALA A 77 -0.89 0.66 -11.71
N ASP A 78 -0.52 -0.44 -11.05
CA ASP A 78 0.08 -1.61 -11.67
C ASP A 78 -0.98 -2.71 -11.80
N PRO A 79 -1.42 -3.04 -13.04
CA PRO A 79 -2.48 -4.01 -13.29
C PRO A 79 -2.08 -5.45 -12.94
N THR A 80 -0.80 -5.73 -12.68
CA THR A 80 -0.36 -7.06 -12.24
C THR A 80 -0.61 -7.30 -10.75
N LEU A 81 -0.89 -6.25 -9.97
CA LEU A 81 -1.25 -6.36 -8.56
C LEU A 81 -2.66 -6.91 -8.32
N SER A 82 -3.53 -6.86 -9.33
CA SER A 82 -4.88 -7.43 -9.29
C SER A 82 -4.95 -8.87 -9.83
N ALA A 83 -3.84 -9.43 -10.33
CA ALA A 83 -3.78 -10.78 -10.86
C ALA A 83 -3.62 -11.83 -9.74
N SER A 84 -4.29 -12.98 -9.85
CA SER A 84 -4.21 -14.08 -8.88
C SER A 84 -3.01 -15.01 -9.18
N PRO A 85 -2.21 -15.40 -8.16
CA PRO A 85 -2.26 -14.92 -6.79
C PRO A 85 -1.70 -13.50 -6.68
N THR A 86 -2.40 -12.65 -5.93
CA THR A 86 -1.93 -11.29 -5.69
C THR A 86 -0.73 -11.34 -4.75
N GLY A 87 0.28 -10.50 -4.97
CA GLY A 87 1.40 -10.33 -4.02
C GLY A 87 0.99 -9.63 -2.73
N TYR A 88 -0.29 -9.29 -2.59
CA TYR A 88 -0.91 -8.57 -1.50
C TYR A 88 -1.64 -9.53 -0.58
N LEU A 89 -1.19 -9.57 0.67
CA LEU A 89 -1.83 -10.30 1.76
C LEU A 89 -2.47 -9.27 2.69
N PHE A 90 -3.80 -9.27 2.76
CA PHE A 90 -4.53 -8.45 3.73
C PHE A 90 -4.33 -8.97 5.14
N ASN A 91 -4.37 -8.07 6.11
CA ASN A 91 -4.55 -8.47 7.50
C ASN A 91 -5.89 -9.21 7.68
N THR A 92 -5.97 -10.05 8.71
CA THR A 92 -7.20 -10.79 9.04
C THR A 92 -8.38 -9.83 9.17
N GLY A 93 -9.48 -10.16 8.47
CA GLY A 93 -10.70 -9.36 8.46
C GLY A 93 -10.67 -8.17 7.49
N LYS A 94 -9.56 -7.89 6.81
CA LYS A 94 -9.46 -6.84 5.80
C LYS A 94 -9.65 -7.41 4.37
N PRO A 95 -10.16 -6.59 3.43
CA PRO A 95 -10.68 -5.24 3.64
C PRO A 95 -12.05 -5.24 4.35
N ASP A 96 -12.28 -4.30 5.29
CA ASP A 96 -13.48 -4.24 6.15
C ASP A 96 -14.34 -2.96 5.96
N GLY A 97 -13.96 -2.09 5.04
CA GLY A 97 -14.64 -0.82 4.78
C GLY A 97 -15.41 -0.80 3.46
N THR A 98 -16.30 0.18 3.33
CA THR A 98 -17.01 0.52 2.09
C THR A 98 -16.82 1.98 1.66
N GLY A 99 -16.05 2.78 2.39
CA GLY A 99 -15.85 4.20 2.07
C GLY A 99 -14.80 4.43 0.99
N ALA A 100 -14.37 5.68 0.82
CA ALA A 100 -13.29 6.06 -0.11
C ALA A 100 -11.92 5.62 0.44
N ASP A 101 -11.68 4.31 0.42
CA ASP A 101 -10.51 3.68 1.00
C ASP A 101 -9.33 3.63 0.01
N CYS A 102 -8.14 3.77 0.58
CA CYS A 102 -6.85 3.52 -0.02
C CYS A 102 -6.15 2.37 0.74
N LEU A 103 -5.17 1.74 0.10
CA LEU A 103 -4.45 0.61 0.69
C LEU A 103 -3.14 1.06 1.34
N ALA A 104 -2.86 0.53 2.53
CA ALA A 104 -1.58 0.70 3.20
C ALA A 104 -1.03 -0.65 3.64
N PHE A 105 0.29 -0.80 3.53
CA PHE A 105 1.02 -1.86 4.22
C PHE A 105 1.26 -1.44 5.67
N ARG A 106 1.11 -2.39 6.60
CA ARG A 106 1.26 -2.16 8.02
C ARG A 106 2.03 -3.31 8.68
N VAL A 107 2.92 -2.96 9.61
CA VAL A 107 3.41 -3.89 10.63
C VAL A 107 2.58 -3.74 11.90
N ASN A 108 2.00 -4.84 12.36
CA ASN A 108 1.15 -4.91 13.56
C ASN A 108 1.99 -5.02 14.83
N SER A 109 1.37 -4.75 15.98
CA SER A 109 2.03 -4.82 17.31
C SER A 109 2.60 -6.20 17.63
N ASP A 110 1.96 -7.26 17.14
CA ASP A 110 2.37 -8.66 17.28
C ASP A 110 3.44 -9.09 16.25
N ARG A 111 3.99 -8.16 15.47
CA ARG A 111 4.99 -8.38 14.41
C ARG A 111 4.49 -9.13 13.18
N THR A 112 3.19 -9.39 13.08
CA THR A 112 2.58 -9.75 11.81
C THR A 112 2.54 -8.52 10.89
N CYS A 113 2.40 -8.75 9.59
CA CYS A 113 2.26 -7.68 8.63
C CYS A 113 1.23 -8.03 7.57
N GLY A 114 0.64 -6.99 6.99
CA GLY A 114 -0.39 -7.16 5.99
C GLY A 114 -0.90 -5.82 5.50
N ILE A 115 -1.94 -5.90 4.68
CA ILE A 115 -2.55 -4.74 4.05
C ILE A 115 -3.86 -4.41 4.75
N ASP A 116 -4.05 -3.11 5.01
CA ASP A 116 -5.29 -2.53 5.49
C ASP A 116 -5.90 -1.64 4.40
N ASN A 117 -7.22 -1.58 4.34
CA ASN A 117 -7.94 -0.47 3.72
C ASN A 117 -8.14 0.63 4.78
N ILE A 118 -7.81 1.87 4.42
CA ILE A 118 -7.90 3.05 5.27
C ILE A 118 -8.48 4.18 4.42
N GLN A 119 -9.37 5.01 4.98
CA GLN A 119 -9.87 6.20 4.27
C GLN A 119 -8.70 7.04 3.73
N CYS A 120 -8.75 7.41 2.45
CA CYS A 120 -7.63 8.01 1.73
C CYS A 120 -7.14 9.34 2.31
N ASP A 121 -7.98 10.03 3.09
CA ASP A 121 -7.71 11.33 3.72
C ASP A 121 -7.03 11.22 5.10
N GLN A 122 -6.98 10.01 5.67
CA GLN A 122 -6.34 9.76 6.96
C GLN A 122 -4.83 9.86 6.85
N ILE A 123 -4.18 10.11 7.97
CA ILE A 123 -2.71 10.18 8.08
C ILE A 123 -2.15 9.11 9.03
N ARG A 124 -3.02 8.30 9.64
CA ARG A 124 -2.68 7.23 10.58
C ARG A 124 -3.54 6.00 10.30
N THR A 125 -3.10 4.85 10.80
CA THR A 125 -3.88 3.59 10.74
C THR A 125 -5.25 3.74 11.41
N SER A 126 -6.21 2.89 11.06
CA SER A 126 -7.59 2.99 11.56
C SER A 126 -7.71 2.94 13.09
N ASP A 127 -6.76 2.30 13.77
CA ASP A 127 -6.67 2.26 15.24
C ASP A 127 -5.85 3.41 15.84
N ASN A 128 -5.48 4.39 15.03
CA ASN A 128 -4.68 5.57 15.37
C ASN A 128 -3.25 5.26 15.88
N SER A 129 -2.82 4.00 15.85
CA SER A 129 -1.55 3.57 16.47
C SER A 129 -0.32 4.00 15.68
N THR A 130 -0.39 3.96 14.35
CA THR A 130 0.79 4.03 13.49
C THR A 130 0.66 5.14 12.46
N CYS A 131 1.72 5.93 12.30
CA CYS A 131 1.82 7.00 11.32
C CYS A 131 1.95 6.43 9.90
N LEU A 132 1.22 7.00 8.93
CA LEU A 132 1.40 6.71 7.51
C LEU A 132 2.44 7.68 6.95
N SER A 133 3.69 7.23 6.91
CA SER A 133 4.86 8.08 6.69
C SER A 133 5.52 7.86 5.32
N GLY A 134 4.76 7.53 4.28
CA GLY A 134 5.33 7.38 2.95
C GLY A 134 4.42 6.66 1.96
N GLN A 135 4.99 6.35 0.80
CA GLN A 135 4.36 5.62 -0.30
C GLN A 135 5.35 4.61 -0.91
N ILE A 136 4.88 3.40 -1.23
CA ILE A 136 5.61 2.48 -2.11
C ILE A 136 5.42 2.91 -3.56
N CYS A 137 6.53 3.24 -4.21
CA CYS A 137 6.60 3.64 -5.60
C CYS A 137 7.08 2.47 -6.46
N GLY A 138 6.33 2.11 -7.49
CA GLY A 138 6.71 1.09 -8.47
C GLY A 138 7.30 1.73 -9.72
N PHE A 139 8.35 1.13 -10.26
CA PHE A 139 8.88 1.45 -11.58
C PHE A 139 8.50 0.35 -12.57
N PRO A 140 7.93 0.70 -13.74
CA PRO A 140 7.69 -0.29 -14.78
C PRO A 140 9.03 -0.88 -15.24
N PRO A 141 9.07 -2.18 -15.56
CA PRO A 141 10.25 -2.79 -16.15
C PRO A 141 10.54 -2.13 -17.50
N SER A 142 11.81 -1.80 -17.71
CA SER A 142 12.36 -1.28 -18.99
C SER A 142 12.43 -2.36 -20.04
#